data_AF-A0A1V1PFF9-F1
#
_entry.id   AF-A0A1V1PFF9-F1
#
_cell.length_a   1.000
_cell.length_b   1.000
_cell.length_c   1.000
_cell.angle_alpha   90.00
_cell.angle_beta   90.00
_cell.angle_gamma   90.00
#
_symmetry.space_group_name_H-M   'P 1'
#
loop_
_entity.id
_entity.type
_entity.pdbx_description
1 polymer ?
#
loop_
_entity_poly.entity_id
_entity_poly.type
_entity_poly.pdbx_seq_one_letter_code
_entity_poly.pdbx_strand_id
1 'polypeptide(L)'
;MAQRTLEIKVLELVKNALNKYAYDHVCLAGGVFSNVKLNRLLRTLPQLKKCFVFPHMGDGGLAIGSALVDNYRLNNINKIQLDHIFLGPHYSDNEIEQALKIENLQYTKISNIVAVTAKKIAKGSIVFWFQGRMELGPRSLGGRSILALPDSNAIKDELNLRLKKGYGISLFVHQCLKRTQKKS
;
A
#
# COMPACT_ATOMS: atom_id res chain seq x y z
N MET A 1 22.62 -14.68 -1.38
CA MET A 1 23.41 -14.37 -2.59
C MET A 1 22.57 -13.64 -3.64
N ALA A 2 21.39 -14.16 -4.04
CA ALA A 2 20.54 -13.56 -5.08
C ALA A 2 20.22 -12.06 -4.90
N GLN A 3 19.77 -11.63 -3.70
CA GLN A 3 19.46 -10.22 -3.43
C GLN A 3 20.66 -9.30 -3.68
N ARG A 4 21.85 -9.68 -3.22
CA ARG A 4 23.06 -8.86 -3.37
C ARG A 4 23.51 -8.79 -4.82
N THR A 5 23.41 -9.90 -5.56
CA THR A 5 23.67 -9.90 -7.01
C THR A 5 22.73 -8.96 -7.75
N LEU A 6 21.44 -8.98 -7.43
CA LEU A 6 20.44 -8.07 -8.00
C LEU A 6 20.81 -6.60 -7.71
N GLU A 7 21.12 -6.28 -6.45
CA GLU A 7 21.51 -4.92 -6.04
C GLU A 7 22.73 -4.43 -6.83
N ILE A 8 23.80 -5.24 -6.92
CA ILE A 8 25.02 -4.89 -7.66
C ILE A 8 24.70 -4.65 -9.14
N LYS A 9 23.99 -5.58 -9.78
CA LYS A 9 23.77 -5.53 -11.23
C LYS A 9 22.81 -4.41 -11.65
N VAL A 10 21.78 -4.13 -10.86
CA VAL A 10 20.88 -3.00 -11.15
C VAL A 10 21.59 -1.66 -10.89
N LEU A 11 22.42 -1.56 -9.85
CA LEU A 11 23.20 -0.34 -9.60
C LEU A 11 24.20 -0.07 -10.73
N GLU A 12 24.90 -1.10 -11.20
CA GLU A 12 25.79 -1.01 -12.38
C GLU A 12 25.01 -0.52 -13.61
N LEU A 13 23.86 -1.14 -13.91
CA LEU A 13 23.02 -0.76 -15.04
C LEU A 13 22.59 0.71 -14.98
N VAL A 14 22.11 1.16 -13.82
CA VAL A 14 21.64 2.55 -13.65
C VAL A 14 22.81 3.52 -13.75
N LYS A 15 23.96 3.24 -13.10
CA LYS A 15 25.17 4.08 -13.22
C LYS A 15 25.63 4.20 -14.67
N ASN A 16 25.63 3.10 -15.42
CA ASN A 16 26.02 3.10 -16.83
C ASN A 16 25.08 3.99 -17.66
N ALA A 17 23.76 3.93 -17.40
CA ALA A 17 22.81 4.80 -18.07
C ALA A 17 23.00 6.29 -17.71
N LEU A 18 23.22 6.61 -16.42
CA LEU A 18 23.46 7.98 -15.95
C LEU A 18 24.72 8.56 -16.59
N ASN A 19 25.82 7.80 -16.62
CA ASN A 19 27.07 8.22 -17.25
C ASN A 19 26.93 8.39 -18.77
N LYS A 20 26.14 7.54 -19.44
CA LYS A 20 25.97 7.58 -20.90
C LYS A 20 25.10 8.73 -21.38
N TYR A 21 24.00 9.02 -20.67
CA TYR A 21 22.98 9.95 -21.16
C TYR A 21 22.92 11.27 -20.38
N ALA A 22 23.83 11.50 -19.43
CA ALA A 22 23.90 12.72 -18.60
C ALA A 22 22.57 13.09 -17.91
N TYR A 23 21.75 12.09 -17.57
CA TYR A 23 20.52 12.28 -16.81
C TYR A 23 20.80 12.28 -15.30
N ASP A 24 20.02 13.06 -14.56
CA ASP A 24 20.03 13.12 -13.09
C ASP A 24 18.66 12.76 -12.48
N HIS A 25 17.71 12.34 -13.32
CA HIS A 25 16.37 11.87 -12.94
C HIS A 25 16.11 10.51 -13.55
N VAL A 26 15.58 9.57 -12.76
CA VAL A 26 15.24 8.22 -13.21
C VAL A 26 13.82 7.85 -12.79
N CYS A 27 13.07 7.29 -13.74
CA CYS A 27 11.78 6.66 -13.52
C CYS A 27 11.95 5.15 -13.61
N LEU A 28 11.39 4.42 -12.64
CA LEU A 28 11.55 2.98 -12.48
C LEU A 28 10.17 2.30 -12.47
N ALA A 29 10.05 1.25 -13.26
CA ALA A 29 8.89 0.36 -13.34
C ALA A 29 9.37 -1.07 -13.65
N GLY A 30 8.50 -2.04 -13.40
CA GLY A 30 8.78 -3.47 -13.40
C GLY A 30 8.76 -4.06 -11.98
N GLY A 31 8.35 -5.33 -11.87
CA GLY A 31 8.18 -6.03 -10.58
C GLY A 31 9.45 -6.07 -9.72
N VAL A 32 10.63 -5.99 -10.33
CA VAL A 32 11.93 -5.88 -9.63
C VAL A 32 11.96 -4.69 -8.66
N PHE A 33 11.35 -3.57 -9.04
CA PHE A 33 11.33 -2.35 -8.23
C PHE A 33 10.25 -2.36 -7.13
N SER A 34 9.58 -3.50 -6.91
CA SER A 34 8.87 -3.75 -5.65
C SER A 34 9.85 -3.93 -4.47
N ASN A 35 11.15 -4.12 -4.76
CA ASN A 35 12.23 -4.28 -3.80
C ASN A 35 12.66 -2.93 -3.20
N VAL A 36 12.16 -2.63 -2.01
CA VAL A 36 12.44 -1.36 -1.31
C VAL A 36 13.92 -1.19 -0.91
N LYS A 37 14.68 -2.29 -0.71
CA LYS A 37 16.12 -2.21 -0.40
C LYS A 37 16.91 -1.73 -1.61
N LEU A 38 16.62 -2.30 -2.78
CA LEU A 38 17.19 -1.84 -4.05
C LEU A 38 16.84 -0.37 -4.32
N ASN A 39 15.56 0.01 -4.18
CA ASN A 39 15.11 1.38 -4.42
C ASN A 39 15.80 2.38 -3.48
N ARG A 40 16.05 2.00 -2.22
CA ARG A 40 16.82 2.82 -1.27
C ARG A 40 18.25 3.03 -1.77
N LEU A 41 18.94 1.98 -2.21
CA LEU A 41 20.31 2.10 -2.74
C LEU A 41 20.38 3.00 -3.97
N LEU A 42 19.41 2.88 -4.88
CA LEU A 42 19.32 3.76 -6.05
C LEU A 42 19.14 5.22 -5.66
N ARG A 43 18.30 5.51 -4.67
CA ARG A 43 18.08 6.87 -4.12
C ARG A 43 19.32 7.46 -3.43
N THR A 44 20.27 6.64 -3.01
CA THR A 44 21.52 7.10 -2.38
C THR A 44 22.65 7.36 -3.38
N LEU A 45 22.42 7.12 -4.68
CA LEU A 45 23.42 7.43 -5.70
C LEU A 45 23.64 8.94 -5.80
N PRO A 46 24.89 9.45 -5.70
CA PRO A 46 25.16 10.88 -5.68
C PRO A 46 24.83 11.59 -7.01
N GLN A 47 24.86 10.85 -8.12
CA GLN A 47 24.54 11.36 -9.45
C GLN A 47 23.02 11.54 -9.66
N LEU A 48 22.19 10.97 -8.79
CA LEU A 48 20.74 10.92 -8.98
C LEU A 48 20.05 11.95 -8.08
N LYS A 49 19.48 12.99 -8.68
CA LYS A 49 18.68 14.00 -7.95
C LYS A 49 17.27 13.49 -7.63
N LYS A 50 16.66 12.73 -8.55
CA LYS A 50 15.30 12.21 -8.36
C LYS A 50 15.17 10.77 -8.84
N CYS A 51 14.55 9.96 -7.99
CA CYS A 51 14.17 8.59 -8.29
C CYS A 51 12.67 8.44 -8.09
N PHE A 52 11.93 8.18 -9.16
CA PHE A 52 10.51 7.91 -9.12
C PHE A 52 10.25 6.43 -9.41
N VAL A 53 9.54 5.75 -8.52
CA VAL A 53 9.09 4.36 -8.74
C VAL A 53 7.57 4.43 -8.89
N PHE A 54 7.03 3.92 -9.99
CA PHE A 54 5.58 3.95 -10.21
C PHE A 54 4.85 3.15 -9.10
N PRO A 55 3.73 3.64 -8.52
CA PRO A 55 3.08 2.98 -7.37
C PRO A 55 2.72 1.52 -7.62
N HIS A 56 2.16 1.22 -8.81
CA HIS A 56 1.93 -0.14 -9.27
C HIS A 56 3.01 -0.56 -10.26
N MET A 57 4.26 -0.62 -9.82
CA MET A 57 5.42 -0.87 -10.70
C MET A 57 5.35 -2.19 -11.48
N GLY A 58 4.64 -3.21 -10.99
CA GLY A 58 4.47 -4.48 -11.72
C GLY A 58 3.43 -4.41 -12.85
N ASP A 59 3.01 -5.57 -13.35
CA ASP A 59 2.16 -5.67 -14.54
C ASP A 59 0.78 -5.02 -14.39
N GLY A 60 0.25 -4.92 -13.16
CA GLY A 60 -1.00 -4.19 -12.91
C GLY A 60 -0.92 -2.68 -13.19
N GLY A 61 0.28 -2.12 -13.39
CA GLY A 61 0.47 -0.75 -13.86
C GLY A 61 0.41 -0.58 -15.38
N LEU A 62 0.43 -1.67 -16.15
CA LEU A 62 0.49 -1.61 -17.63
C LEU A 62 -0.75 -0.98 -18.24
N ALA A 63 -1.94 -1.19 -17.65
CA ALA A 63 -3.16 -0.56 -18.14
C ALA A 63 -3.06 0.98 -18.08
N ILE A 64 -2.53 1.53 -16.99
CA ILE A 64 -2.26 2.96 -16.87
C ILE A 64 -1.18 3.37 -17.87
N GLY A 65 -0.07 2.63 -17.95
CA GLY A 65 0.99 2.90 -18.92
C GLY A 65 0.50 2.98 -20.37
N SER A 66 -0.36 2.04 -20.79
CA SER A 66 -0.98 2.03 -22.11
C SER A 66 -1.85 3.26 -22.33
N ALA A 67 -2.72 3.59 -21.37
CA ALA A 67 -3.55 4.78 -21.45
C ALA A 67 -2.72 6.08 -21.54
N LEU A 68 -1.59 6.17 -20.81
CA LEU A 68 -0.68 7.31 -20.91
C LEU A 68 -0.06 7.42 -22.31
N VAL A 69 0.37 6.30 -22.89
CA VAL A 69 0.95 6.25 -24.24
C VAL A 69 -0.07 6.66 -25.30
N ASP A 70 -1.29 6.13 -25.23
CA ASP A 70 -2.35 6.45 -26.19
C ASP A 70 -2.81 7.91 -26.03
N ASN A 71 -2.94 8.40 -24.80
CA ASN A 71 -3.27 9.80 -24.55
C ASN A 71 -2.19 10.76 -25.10
N TYR A 72 -0.91 10.38 -25.00
CA TYR A 72 0.16 11.13 -25.64
C TYR A 72 0.06 11.08 -27.17
N ARG A 73 -0.17 9.92 -27.77
CA ARG A 73 -0.25 9.76 -29.23
C ARG A 73 -1.46 10.48 -29.85
N LEU A 74 -2.61 10.39 -29.20
CA LEU A 74 -3.88 10.91 -29.73
C LEU A 74 -4.07 12.39 -29.41
N ASN A 75 -3.67 12.83 -28.22
CA ASN A 75 -3.98 14.17 -27.72
C ASN A 75 -2.73 15.04 -27.49
N ASN A 76 -1.52 14.52 -27.71
CA ASN A 76 -0.24 15.17 -27.38
C ASN A 76 -0.13 15.62 -25.91
N ILE A 77 -0.85 14.93 -25.00
CA ILE A 77 -0.83 15.21 -23.57
C ILE A 77 0.25 14.34 -22.93
N ASN A 78 1.37 14.96 -22.58
CA ASN A 78 2.54 14.29 -21.97
C ASN A 78 2.64 14.47 -20.45
N LYS A 79 1.74 15.25 -19.85
CA LYS A 79 1.73 15.54 -18.42
C LYS A 79 0.44 15.03 -17.80
N ILE A 80 0.57 14.08 -16.89
CA ILE A 80 -0.54 13.59 -16.08
C ILE A 80 -0.21 13.79 -14.62
N GLN A 81 -1.13 14.42 -13.91
CA GLN A 81 -1.03 14.65 -12.49
C GLN A 81 -1.74 13.50 -11.77
N LEU A 82 -0.96 12.70 -11.04
CA LEU A 82 -1.47 11.64 -10.18
C LEU A 82 -1.45 12.15 -8.73
N ASP A 83 -2.49 12.87 -8.34
CA ASP A 83 -2.58 13.49 -6.99
C ASP A 83 -2.63 12.46 -5.87
N HIS A 84 -3.31 11.34 -6.11
CA HIS A 84 -3.39 10.24 -5.17
C HIS A 84 -3.52 8.90 -5.88
N ILE A 85 -3.18 7.84 -5.16
CA ILE A 85 -3.27 6.47 -5.66
C ILE A 85 -4.57 5.75 -5.29
N PHE A 86 -5.49 6.42 -4.59
CA PHE A 86 -6.78 5.84 -4.18
C PHE A 86 -7.76 5.77 -5.36
N LEU A 87 -7.43 4.98 -6.38
CA LEU A 87 -8.16 4.89 -7.64
C LEU A 87 -9.14 3.71 -7.68
N GLY A 88 -9.04 2.77 -6.74
CA GLY A 88 -9.90 1.60 -6.68
C GLY A 88 -11.31 1.88 -6.14
N PRO A 89 -12.11 0.82 -5.92
CA PRO A 89 -13.50 0.95 -5.50
C PRO A 89 -13.68 1.70 -4.18
N HIS A 90 -14.78 2.44 -4.10
CA HIS A 90 -15.31 3.04 -2.88
C HIS A 90 -16.56 2.26 -2.44
N TYR A 91 -16.80 2.17 -1.14
CA TYR A 91 -18.03 1.60 -0.60
C TYR A 91 -18.68 2.62 0.32
N SER A 92 -19.96 2.89 0.08
CA SER A 92 -20.79 3.73 0.92
C SER A 92 -21.08 3.07 2.27
N ASP A 93 -21.45 3.90 3.24
CA ASP A 93 -21.92 3.45 4.55
C ASP A 93 -23.05 2.42 4.46
N ASN A 94 -23.98 2.59 3.51
CA ASN A 94 -25.10 1.68 3.32
C ASN A 94 -24.66 0.31 2.80
N GLU A 95 -23.75 0.28 1.83
CA GLU A 95 -23.20 -0.97 1.29
C GLU A 95 -22.44 -1.74 2.38
N ILE A 96 -21.66 -1.02 3.20
CA ILE A 96 -20.95 -1.60 4.34
C ILE A 96 -21.95 -2.16 5.36
N GLU A 97 -22.97 -1.39 5.74
CA GLU A 97 -23.97 -1.81 6.70
C GLU A 97 -24.76 -3.05 6.22
N GLN A 98 -25.12 -3.08 4.94
CA GLN A 98 -25.77 -4.23 4.32
C GLN A 98 -24.89 -5.48 4.40
N ALA A 99 -23.60 -5.37 4.04
CA ALA A 99 -22.67 -6.48 4.15
C ALA A 99 -22.55 -6.98 5.60
N LEU A 100 -22.51 -6.08 6.60
CA LEU A 100 -22.45 -6.45 8.02
C LEU A 100 -23.73 -7.18 8.48
N LYS A 101 -24.91 -6.76 8.00
CA LYS A 101 -26.19 -7.41 8.31
C LYS A 101 -26.29 -8.80 7.68
N ILE A 102 -25.86 -8.95 6.43
CA ILE A 102 -25.82 -10.24 5.72
C ILE A 102 -24.96 -11.25 6.49
N GLU A 103 -23.80 -10.81 6.97
CA GLU A 103 -22.87 -11.64 7.75
C GLU A 103 -23.28 -11.80 9.23
N ASN A 104 -24.43 -11.23 9.64
CA ASN A 104 -24.95 -11.23 11.01
C ASN A 104 -23.91 -10.79 12.06
N LEU A 105 -23.12 -9.78 11.73
CA LEU A 105 -22.06 -9.26 12.58
C LEU A 105 -22.59 -8.16 13.51
N GLN A 106 -22.12 -8.15 14.75
CA GLN A 106 -22.41 -7.08 15.69
C GLN A 106 -21.51 -5.87 15.38
N TYR A 107 -22.13 -4.70 15.16
CA TYR A 107 -21.43 -3.47 14.84
C TYR A 107 -21.96 -2.29 15.64
N THR A 108 -21.22 -1.19 15.63
CA THR A 108 -21.59 0.06 16.28
C THR A 108 -21.12 1.21 15.41
N LYS A 109 -21.93 2.24 15.25
CA LYS A 109 -21.47 3.46 14.56
C LYS A 109 -20.67 4.31 15.56
N ILE A 110 -19.46 4.69 15.20
CA ILE A 110 -18.61 5.57 16.01
C ILE A 110 -18.42 6.87 15.25
N SER A 111 -18.70 7.99 15.90
CA SER A 111 -18.55 9.33 15.32
C SER A 111 -17.09 9.71 15.09
N ASN A 112 -16.20 9.46 16.07
CA ASN A 112 -14.76 9.73 15.95
C ASN A 112 -13.95 8.44 15.86
N ILE A 113 -14.02 7.78 14.71
CA ILE A 113 -13.35 6.50 14.44
C ILE A 113 -11.82 6.61 14.60
N VAL A 114 -11.24 7.76 14.26
CA VAL A 114 -9.79 8.01 14.34
C VAL A 114 -9.32 8.00 15.79
N ALA A 115 -9.95 8.80 16.66
CA ALA A 115 -9.57 8.87 18.08
C ALA A 115 -9.76 7.52 18.79
N VAL A 116 -10.86 6.81 18.49
CA VAL A 116 -11.11 5.50 19.08
C VAL A 116 -10.10 4.46 18.60
N THR A 117 -9.78 4.46 17.31
CA THR A 117 -8.79 3.56 16.72
C THR A 117 -7.40 3.82 17.29
N ALA A 118 -6.98 5.09 17.38
CA ALA A 118 -5.70 5.47 17.98
C ALA A 118 -5.59 4.98 19.43
N LYS A 119 -6.63 5.21 20.25
CA LYS A 119 -6.68 4.72 21.64
C LYS A 119 -6.61 3.19 21.73
N LYS A 120 -7.21 2.47 20.77
CA LYS A 120 -7.16 1.01 20.72
C LYS A 120 -5.77 0.49 20.33
N ILE A 121 -5.14 1.09 19.32
CA ILE A 121 -3.79 0.74 18.90
C ILE A 121 -2.80 1.00 20.05
N ALA A 122 -2.90 2.15 20.72
CA ALA A 122 -2.08 2.48 21.89
C ALA A 122 -2.24 1.49 23.05
N LYS A 123 -3.41 0.83 23.16
CA LYS A 123 -3.66 -0.26 24.11
C LYS A 123 -3.28 -1.65 23.59
N GLY A 124 -2.54 -1.72 22.49
CA GLY A 124 -2.05 -2.95 21.89
C GLY A 124 -3.06 -3.73 21.05
N SER A 125 -4.18 -3.13 20.65
CA SER A 125 -5.13 -3.78 19.76
C SER A 125 -4.64 -3.79 18.31
N ILE A 126 -4.81 -4.92 17.63
CA ILE A 126 -4.70 -5.01 16.16
C ILE A 126 -6.06 -4.62 15.55
N VAL A 127 -6.02 -3.70 14.60
CA VAL A 127 -7.18 -3.05 13.98
C VAL A 127 -7.08 -3.24 12.47
N PHE A 128 -8.00 -3.97 11.83
CA PHE A 128 -8.12 -3.82 10.38
C PHE A 128 -8.77 -2.47 10.07
N TRP A 129 -8.33 -1.81 9.04
CA TRP A 129 -8.72 -0.46 8.69
C TRP A 129 -9.19 -0.42 7.24
N PHE A 130 -10.48 -0.16 7.07
CA PHE A 130 -11.14 -0.09 5.77
C PHE A 130 -11.81 1.29 5.65
N GLN A 131 -11.19 2.19 4.90
CA GLN A 131 -11.69 3.55 4.73
C GLN A 131 -11.54 4.01 3.28
N GLY A 132 -12.52 4.77 2.80
CA GLY A 132 -12.47 5.42 1.50
C GLY A 132 -12.21 4.46 0.33
N ARG A 133 -11.63 5.02 -0.73
CA ARG A 133 -11.27 4.30 -1.95
C ARG A 133 -10.09 3.36 -1.70
N MET A 134 -10.04 2.26 -2.45
CA MET A 134 -8.91 1.33 -2.41
C MET A 134 -7.68 1.91 -3.13
N GLU A 135 -6.49 1.63 -2.59
CA GLU A 135 -5.21 2.05 -3.13
C GLU A 135 -4.83 1.25 -4.37
N LEU A 136 -4.19 1.92 -5.33
CA LEU A 136 -3.55 1.31 -6.47
C LEU A 136 -2.20 0.72 -6.04
N GLY A 137 -2.00 -0.55 -6.36
CA GLY A 137 -0.72 -1.23 -6.16
C GLY A 137 -0.75 -2.29 -5.06
N PRO A 138 0.35 -3.02 -4.90
CA PRO A 138 0.41 -4.18 -4.01
C PRO A 138 0.63 -3.81 -2.53
N ARG A 139 0.65 -2.51 -2.18
CA ARG A 139 0.93 -2.02 -0.83
C ARG A 139 -0.28 -1.29 -0.29
N SER A 140 -0.69 -1.66 0.91
CA SER A 140 -1.68 -0.90 1.65
C SER A 140 -1.08 0.39 2.20
N LEU A 141 -1.82 1.49 2.07
CA LEU A 141 -1.40 2.86 2.37
C LEU A 141 -2.50 3.63 3.13
N GLY A 142 -3.34 2.91 3.89
CA GLY A 142 -4.31 3.49 4.82
C GLY A 142 -5.76 3.44 4.36
N GLY A 143 -6.06 2.88 3.19
CA GLY A 143 -7.41 2.57 2.71
C GLY A 143 -7.82 1.14 3.04
N ARG A 144 -6.91 0.17 2.88
CA ARG A 144 -7.13 -1.26 3.19
C ARG A 144 -5.95 -1.82 3.99
N SER A 145 -5.85 -1.45 5.27
CA SER A 145 -4.65 -1.69 6.09
C SER A 145 -4.93 -2.51 7.34
N ILE A 146 -3.88 -3.08 7.93
CA ILE A 146 -3.90 -3.56 9.31
C ILE A 146 -3.05 -2.59 10.11
N LEU A 147 -3.65 -1.97 11.11
CA LEU A 147 -3.01 -1.03 12.02
C LEU A 147 -2.73 -1.72 13.35
N ALA A 148 -1.52 -1.55 13.83
CA ALA A 148 -1.05 -2.12 15.08
C ALA A 148 0.06 -1.23 15.64
N LEU A 149 0.40 -1.43 16.91
CA LEU A 149 1.45 -0.66 17.56
C LEU A 149 2.82 -1.08 16.98
N PRO A 150 3.66 -0.13 16.52
CA PRO A 150 4.87 -0.46 15.77
C PRO A 150 6.07 -0.91 16.62
N ASP A 151 6.06 -0.62 17.93
CA ASP A 151 7.20 -0.82 18.84
C ASP A 151 7.08 -2.07 19.73
N SER A 152 6.05 -2.90 19.53
CA SER A 152 5.82 -4.09 20.33
C SER A 152 6.11 -5.38 19.56
N ASN A 153 7.18 -6.07 19.95
CA ASN A 153 7.51 -7.39 19.39
C ASN A 153 6.39 -8.42 19.64
N ALA A 154 5.75 -8.37 20.81
CA ALA A 154 4.63 -9.25 21.13
C ALA A 154 3.45 -9.08 20.15
N ILE A 155 3.11 -7.83 19.80
CA ILE A 155 2.04 -7.55 18.84
C ILE A 155 2.43 -7.97 17.42
N LYS A 156 3.71 -7.81 17.05
CA LYS A 156 4.23 -8.28 15.77
C LYS A 156 4.11 -9.80 15.65
N ASP A 157 4.49 -10.54 16.69
CA ASP A 157 4.41 -12.00 16.70
C ASP A 157 2.96 -12.48 16.65
N GLU A 158 2.08 -11.84 17.43
CA GLU A 158 0.65 -12.09 17.41
C GLU A 158 0.03 -11.80 16.03
N LEU A 159 0.39 -10.68 15.39
CA LEU A 159 -0.06 -10.35 14.05
C LEU A 159 0.35 -11.42 13.04
N ASN A 160 1.62 -11.84 13.08
CA ASN A 160 2.13 -12.89 12.20
C ASN A 160 1.41 -14.23 12.42
N LEU A 161 1.12 -14.56 13.68
CA LEU A 161 0.40 -15.77 14.04
C LEU A 161 -1.04 -15.74 13.50
N ARG A 162 -1.75 -14.61 13.67
CA ARG A 162 -3.12 -14.44 13.17
C ARG A 162 -3.19 -14.46 11.64
N LEU A 163 -2.23 -13.84 10.96
CA LEU A 163 -2.15 -13.87 9.50
C LEU A 163 -1.91 -15.29 8.98
N LYS A 164 -1.07 -16.08 9.66
CA LYS A 164 -0.82 -17.49 9.29
C LYS A 164 -2.01 -18.42 9.58
N LYS A 165 -2.77 -18.13 10.64
CA LYS A 165 -3.84 -19.02 11.14
C LYS A 165 -5.27 -18.57 10.82
N GLY A 166 -5.47 -17.40 10.23
CA GLY A 166 -6.79 -16.88 9.84
C GLY A 166 -7.73 -16.50 10.99
N TYR A 167 -7.23 -16.33 12.22
CA TYR A 167 -8.08 -16.08 13.40
C TYR A 167 -8.49 -14.61 13.60
N GLY A 168 -9.60 -14.43 14.33
CA GLY A 168 -10.35 -13.17 14.50
C GLY A 168 -9.52 -11.97 14.96
N ILE A 169 -9.62 -10.90 14.20
CA ILE A 169 -9.04 -9.57 14.48
C ILE A 169 -10.19 -8.57 14.48
N SER A 170 -10.06 -7.49 15.25
CA SER A 170 -11.07 -6.43 15.25
C SER A 170 -10.95 -5.61 13.98
N LEU A 171 -12.01 -5.56 13.17
CA LEU A 171 -12.05 -4.79 11.93
C LEU A 171 -12.72 -3.43 12.18
N PHE A 172 -12.18 -2.36 11.62
CA PHE A 172 -12.66 -1.00 11.74
C PHE A 172 -12.87 -0.48 10.33
N VAL A 173 -14.14 -0.43 9.95
CA VAL A 173 -14.60 0.25 8.74
C VAL A 173 -15.14 1.63 9.17
N HIS A 174 -15.54 2.52 8.24
CA HIS A 174 -16.24 3.78 8.57
C HIS A 174 -17.43 3.57 9.54
N GLN A 175 -17.89 2.32 9.68
CA GLN A 175 -18.72 1.80 10.76
C GLN A 175 -18.04 0.55 11.40
N CYS A 176 -18.02 0.44 12.73
CA CYS A 176 -17.11 -0.45 13.49
C CYS A 176 -17.24 -1.96 13.25
N LEU A 177 -16.19 -2.71 13.66
CA LEU A 177 -16.33 -4.01 14.33
C LEU A 177 -15.50 -4.11 15.62
N LYS A 178 -16.17 -4.53 16.70
CA LYS A 178 -15.55 -5.36 17.73
C LYS A 178 -15.99 -6.80 17.45
N ARG A 179 -15.06 -7.68 17.11
CA ARG A 179 -15.33 -9.13 17.12
C ARG A 179 -15.21 -9.61 18.57
N THR A 180 -16.33 -9.66 19.29
CA THR A 180 -16.40 -10.43 20.55
C THR A 180 -16.52 -11.90 20.18
N GLN A 181 -15.48 -12.69 20.44
CA GLN A 181 -15.58 -14.14 20.39
C GLN A 181 -16.59 -14.58 21.46
N LYS A 182 -17.63 -15.32 21.07
CA LYS A 182 -18.35 -16.21 21.98
C LYS A 182 -17.32 -17.22 22.49
N LYS A 183 -17.03 -17.18 23.80
CA LYS A 183 -16.47 -18.33 24.48
C LYS A 183 -17.56 -19.41 24.47
N SER A 184 -17.30 -20.51 23.76
CA SER A 184 -17.87 -21.82 24.08
C SER A 184 -16.81 -22.59 24.83
#